data_AF-A0A0M9VXP2-F1
#
_entry.id   AF-A0A0M9VXP2-F1
#
_cell.length_a   1.000
_cell.length_b   1.000
_cell.length_c   1.000
_cell.angle_alpha   90.00
_cell.angle_beta   90.00
_cell.angle_gamma   90.00
#
_symmetry.space_group_name_H-M   'P 1'
#
loop_
_entity.id
_entity.type
_entity.pdbx_description
1 polymer ?
#
loop_
_entity_poly.entity_id
_entity_poly.type
_entity_poly.pdbx_seq_one_letter_code
_entity_poly.pdbx_strand_id
1 'polypeptide(L)'
;MMLGDIKLDSPSVQGLDTEQDTSSWNREHRRRRCRFVGLLTFLVVITLGLGVGLSLGLSYSGMSNGEGTEFGDASMTGSFSFDTTLQQISTGCTSNPTTWRCFPYSSGVVTEFQWAIKQDEDDDYSISSLSTASPASHAFSNVPLTLLDSSLTTERFVFSFQMNKTVVPSAALASSSFSSSSSPSPSKPSHASSCTYTNATFQGTLWTRRASLRHRPKALQRRQDGEFPAWPGLIEITELVDSRKGSMACHDSEGVEIGGMRAVEGTCGCLYRTPERP
;
A
#
# COMPACT_ATOMS: atom_id res chain seq x y z
N MET A 1 46.29 27.18 -37.06
CA MET A 1 47.26 26.99 -38.17
C MET A 1 47.75 25.55 -38.13
N MET A 2 48.11 24.98 -39.29
CA MET A 2 48.12 23.54 -39.69
C MET A 2 46.73 23.12 -40.21
N LEU A 3 46.33 23.35 -41.49
CA LEU A 3 46.87 22.84 -42.77
C LEU A 3 47.19 21.34 -42.66
N GLY A 4 46.51 20.38 -43.29
CA GLY A 4 45.67 20.40 -44.48
C GLY A 4 46.31 19.44 -45.48
N ASP A 5 45.76 18.24 -45.65
CA ASP A 5 46.19 17.32 -46.72
C ASP A 5 45.00 16.96 -47.60
N ILE A 6 45.14 17.40 -48.85
CA ILE A 6 44.23 17.21 -49.97
C ILE A 6 44.74 15.98 -50.72
N LYS A 7 43.93 14.93 -50.81
CA LYS A 7 44.18 13.84 -51.76
C LYS A 7 43.18 13.95 -52.91
N LEU A 8 43.67 14.45 -54.04
CA LEU A 8 43.06 14.40 -55.35
C LEU A 8 43.51 13.10 -56.03
N ASP A 9 42.54 12.26 -56.43
CA ASP A 9 42.77 11.27 -57.49
C ASP A 9 41.67 11.45 -58.55
N SER A 10 42.16 11.48 -59.80
CA SER A 10 41.42 11.78 -61.03
C SER A 10 40.94 10.50 -61.73
N PRO A 11 40.12 10.61 -62.79
CA PRO A 11 39.07 9.65 -63.10
C PRO A 11 39.50 8.55 -64.07
N SER A 12 38.81 7.41 -63.98
CA SER A 12 38.79 6.38 -65.02
C SER A 12 37.38 6.23 -65.56
N VAL A 13 37.29 6.42 -66.88
CA VAL A 13 36.09 6.45 -67.71
C VAL A 13 35.79 5.04 -68.26
N GLN A 14 34.48 4.81 -68.47
CA GLN A 14 33.84 3.83 -69.35
C GLN A 14 33.67 2.37 -68.89
N GLY A 15 32.40 2.00 -68.77
CA GLY A 15 31.87 0.65 -68.74
C GLY A 15 30.36 0.73 -68.97
N LEU A 16 30.00 0.83 -70.24
CA LEU A 16 28.64 0.84 -70.76
C LEU A 16 28.13 -0.60 -70.75
N ASP A 17 27.22 -0.94 -69.85
CA ASP A 17 26.39 -2.14 -69.97
C ASP A 17 25.00 -1.85 -69.40
N THR A 18 24.10 -1.64 -70.35
CA THR A 18 22.65 -1.77 -70.24
C THR A 18 22.27 -3.17 -69.73
N GLU A 19 21.11 -3.24 -69.08
CA GLU A 19 20.30 -4.47 -68.97
C GLU A 19 20.61 -5.40 -67.80
N GLN A 20 20.24 -4.99 -66.58
CA GLN A 20 19.52 -5.88 -65.67
C GLN A 20 18.91 -5.11 -64.49
N ASP A 21 17.78 -5.64 -64.03
CA ASP A 21 17.22 -5.47 -62.68
C ASP A 21 16.11 -4.44 -62.43
N THR A 22 15.05 -4.54 -63.24
CA THR A 22 13.70 -4.05 -62.89
C THR A 22 13.00 -4.85 -61.77
N SER A 23 13.71 -5.72 -61.03
CA SER A 23 13.09 -6.59 -60.01
C SER A 23 13.07 -6.03 -58.58
N SER A 24 13.82 -4.96 -58.32
CA SER A 24 14.01 -4.36 -56.98
C SER A 24 12.77 -3.62 -56.44
N TRP A 25 12.00 -2.97 -57.31
CA TRP A 25 10.93 -2.05 -56.87
C TRP A 25 9.68 -2.77 -56.29
N ASN A 26 9.46 -4.04 -56.64
CA ASN A 26 8.26 -4.78 -56.22
C ASN A 26 8.34 -5.41 -54.82
N ARG A 27 9.52 -5.43 -54.16
CA ARG A 27 9.64 -6.01 -52.80
C ARG A 27 9.23 -5.05 -51.68
N GLU A 28 9.43 -3.75 -51.86
CA GLU A 28 9.19 -2.75 -50.79
C GLU A 28 7.69 -2.52 -50.57
N HIS A 29 6.90 -2.44 -51.64
CA HIS A 29 5.45 -2.26 -51.57
C HIS A 29 4.71 -3.50 -51.05
N ARG A 30 5.25 -4.70 -51.30
CA ARG A 30 4.65 -5.96 -50.83
C ARG A 30 4.77 -6.13 -49.31
N ARG A 31 5.85 -5.61 -48.71
CA ARG A 31 6.11 -5.70 -47.26
C ARG A 31 5.15 -4.85 -46.42
N ARG A 32 4.77 -3.66 -46.92
CA ARG A 32 3.77 -2.79 -46.26
C ARG A 32 2.35 -3.34 -46.43
N ARG A 33 2.02 -3.90 -47.59
CA ARG A 33 0.72 -4.54 -47.84
C ARG A 33 0.51 -5.82 -47.04
N CYS A 34 1.53 -6.67 -46.88
CA CYS A 34 1.42 -7.86 -46.02
C CYS A 34 1.22 -7.53 -44.54
N ARG A 35 1.87 -6.47 -44.03
CA ARG A 35 1.67 -6.01 -42.64
C ARG A 35 0.25 -5.49 -42.40
N PHE A 36 -0.28 -4.71 -43.34
CA PHE A 36 -1.66 -4.20 -43.24
C PHE A 36 -2.70 -5.31 -43.36
N VAL A 37 -2.51 -6.26 -44.30
CA VAL A 37 -3.42 -7.41 -44.45
C VAL A 37 -3.38 -8.27 -43.18
N GLY A 38 -2.20 -8.53 -42.61
CA GLY A 38 -2.06 -9.27 -41.34
C GLY A 38 -2.78 -8.60 -40.17
N LEU A 39 -2.62 -7.28 -40.00
CA LEU A 39 -3.30 -6.50 -38.95
C LEU A 39 -4.83 -6.52 -39.12
N LEU A 40 -5.33 -6.35 -40.35
CA LEU A 40 -6.77 -6.40 -40.63
C LEU A 40 -7.36 -7.78 -40.35
N THR A 41 -6.68 -8.86 -40.76
CA THR A 41 -7.12 -10.23 -40.42
C THR A 41 -7.09 -10.49 -38.92
N PHE A 42 -6.08 -9.99 -38.21
CA PHE A 42 -5.96 -10.16 -36.76
C PHE A 42 -7.07 -9.42 -36.01
N LEU A 43 -7.41 -8.19 -36.42
CA LEU A 43 -8.51 -7.42 -35.84
C LEU A 43 -9.87 -8.09 -36.08
N VAL A 44 -10.12 -8.64 -37.27
CA VAL A 44 -11.37 -9.38 -37.56
C VAL A 44 -11.47 -10.63 -36.67
N VAL A 45 -10.38 -11.40 -36.52
CA VAL A 45 -10.35 -12.58 -35.64
C VAL A 45 -10.59 -12.20 -34.17
N ILE A 46 -10.03 -11.08 -33.70
CA ILE A 46 -10.30 -10.57 -32.34
C ILE A 46 -11.77 -10.18 -32.18
N THR A 47 -12.37 -9.47 -33.14
CA THR A 47 -13.78 -9.07 -33.05
C THR A 47 -14.74 -10.26 -33.04
N LEU A 48 -14.46 -11.30 -33.82
CA LEU A 48 -15.25 -12.53 -33.83
C LEU A 48 -14.99 -13.37 -32.57
N GLY A 49 -13.75 -13.44 -32.09
CA GLY A 49 -13.38 -14.13 -30.84
C GLY A 49 -14.00 -13.49 -29.60
N LEU A 50 -14.05 -12.17 -29.54
CA LEU A 50 -14.73 -11.43 -28.47
C LEU A 50 -16.26 -11.57 -28.57
N GLY A 51 -16.83 -11.62 -29.77
CA GLY A 51 -18.28 -11.80 -29.98
C GLY A 51 -18.82 -13.13 -29.47
N VAL A 52 -18.08 -14.23 -29.64
CA VAL A 52 -18.50 -15.55 -29.13
C VAL A 52 -18.05 -15.76 -27.67
N GLY A 53 -16.90 -15.18 -27.27
CA GLY A 53 -16.36 -15.29 -25.91
C GLY A 53 -17.13 -14.51 -24.84
N LEU A 54 -17.77 -13.38 -25.18
CA LEU A 54 -18.63 -12.64 -24.24
C LEU A 54 -20.03 -13.25 -24.09
N SER A 55 -20.45 -14.12 -25.01
CA SER A 55 -21.80 -14.73 -25.01
C SER A 55 -21.96 -15.90 -24.03
N LEU A 56 -20.87 -16.39 -23.44
CA LEU A 56 -20.88 -17.46 -22.42
C LEU A 56 -20.42 -16.99 -21.03
N GLY A 57 -20.30 -15.67 -20.81
CA GLY A 57 -19.80 -15.09 -19.55
C GLY A 57 -20.78 -14.15 -18.82
N LEU A 58 -22.02 -13.99 -19.31
CA LEU A 58 -23.07 -13.20 -18.67
C LEU A 58 -24.38 -13.97 -18.65
N SER A 59 -24.36 -15.14 -18.01
CA SER A 59 -25.57 -15.78 -17.50
C SER A 59 -25.31 -16.17 -16.05
N TYR A 60 -25.54 -15.22 -15.16
CA TYR A 60 -25.92 -15.54 -13.79
C TYR A 60 -27.40 -15.22 -13.64
N SER A 61 -28.22 -16.06 -14.26
CA SER A 61 -29.62 -16.23 -13.90
C SER A 61 -29.70 -16.74 -12.47
N GLY A 62 -30.52 -16.08 -11.66
CA GLY A 62 -30.68 -16.33 -10.23
C GLY A 62 -30.90 -17.79 -9.87
N MET A 63 -30.03 -18.27 -8.98
CA MET A 63 -30.34 -19.38 -8.09
C MET A 63 -30.75 -18.76 -6.74
N SER A 64 -32.06 -18.69 -6.50
CA SER A 64 -32.63 -18.46 -5.17
C SER A 64 -32.28 -19.62 -4.23
N ASN A 65 -32.21 -19.31 -2.94
CA ASN A 65 -31.98 -20.18 -1.77
C ASN A 65 -30.53 -20.39 -1.37
N GLY A 66 -29.81 -19.28 -1.22
CA GLY A 66 -28.98 -19.07 -0.05
C GLY A 66 -29.48 -17.79 0.60
N GLU A 67 -29.81 -17.83 1.88
CA GLU A 67 -30.19 -16.68 2.72
C GLU A 67 -29.06 -15.64 2.67
N GLY A 68 -29.08 -14.83 1.62
CA GLY A 68 -28.29 -13.63 1.44
C GLY A 68 -29.02 -12.56 2.20
N THR A 69 -28.58 -12.29 3.43
CA THR A 69 -28.97 -11.08 4.13
C THR A 69 -28.70 -9.93 3.18
N GLU A 70 -29.77 -9.38 2.58
CA GLU A 70 -29.71 -8.12 1.87
C GLU A 70 -29.10 -7.14 2.87
N PHE A 71 -27.92 -6.63 2.54
CA PHE A 71 -27.37 -5.50 3.26
C PHE A 71 -28.31 -4.34 2.93
N GLY A 72 -29.32 -4.14 3.78
CA GLY A 72 -30.08 -2.90 3.77
C GLY A 72 -29.11 -1.72 3.86
N ASP A 73 -29.53 -0.56 3.36
CA ASP A 73 -28.77 0.69 3.31
C ASP A 73 -28.26 1.11 4.70
N ALA A 74 -27.24 0.41 5.20
CA ALA A 74 -26.61 0.69 6.46
C ALA A 74 -25.89 2.01 6.28
N SER A 75 -26.29 3.01 7.06
CA SER A 75 -25.64 4.31 7.05
C SER A 75 -24.14 4.12 7.27
N MET A 76 -23.33 4.54 6.30
CA MET A 76 -21.87 4.46 6.38
C MET A 76 -21.28 5.55 7.28
N THR A 77 -22.15 6.40 7.85
CA THR A 77 -21.81 7.42 8.83
C THR A 77 -22.22 6.96 10.22
N GLY A 78 -21.42 7.32 11.22
CA GLY A 78 -21.60 6.90 12.60
C GLY A 78 -20.30 6.48 13.26
N SER A 79 -20.41 5.94 14.47
CA SER A 79 -19.28 5.41 15.23
C SER A 79 -19.24 3.90 15.13
N PHE A 80 -18.08 3.35 14.81
CA PHE A 80 -17.92 1.92 14.55
C PHE A 80 -16.72 1.34 15.30
N SER A 81 -16.83 0.05 15.64
CA SER A 81 -15.70 -0.77 16.07
C SER A 81 -15.13 -1.57 14.90
N PHE A 82 -13.81 -1.60 14.79
CA PHE A 82 -13.05 -2.25 13.73
C PHE A 82 -12.11 -3.29 14.35
N ASP A 83 -12.54 -4.55 14.30
CA ASP A 83 -11.71 -5.67 14.72
C ASP A 83 -10.66 -5.97 13.64
N THR A 84 -9.41 -6.03 14.06
CA THR A 84 -8.26 -6.32 13.19
C THR A 84 -7.31 -7.29 13.87
N THR A 85 -6.44 -7.93 13.09
CA THR A 85 -5.28 -8.67 13.58
C THR A 85 -4.04 -8.14 12.89
N LEU A 86 -2.93 -8.11 13.63
CA LEU A 86 -1.61 -7.85 13.08
C LEU A 86 -1.16 -9.04 12.22
N GLN A 87 -1.01 -8.80 10.93
CA GLN A 87 -0.68 -9.81 9.92
C GLN A 87 0.81 -9.84 9.59
N GLN A 88 1.42 -8.66 9.43
CA GLN A 88 2.81 -8.53 9.01
C GLN A 88 3.51 -7.40 9.74
N ILE A 89 4.78 -7.63 10.08
CA ILE A 89 5.71 -6.65 10.64
C ILE A 89 6.93 -6.59 9.73
N SER A 90 7.32 -5.39 9.31
CA SER A 90 8.61 -5.13 8.69
C SER A 90 9.43 -4.21 9.59
N THR A 91 10.70 -4.52 9.81
CA THR A 91 11.64 -3.74 10.64
C THR A 91 12.80 -3.16 9.83
N GLY A 92 12.72 -3.23 8.49
CA GLY A 92 13.84 -2.96 7.59
C GLY A 92 14.33 -1.51 7.52
N CYS A 93 13.71 -0.58 8.23
CA CYS A 93 14.12 0.83 8.26
C CYS A 93 15.01 1.22 9.45
N THR A 94 15.32 0.30 10.38
CA THR A 94 16.14 0.57 11.56
C THR A 94 17.32 -0.39 11.67
N SER A 95 18.46 0.10 12.17
CA SER A 95 19.64 -0.73 12.45
C SER A 95 19.42 -1.75 13.57
N ASN A 96 18.39 -1.56 14.41
CA ASN A 96 18.02 -2.50 15.45
C ASN A 96 16.52 -2.83 15.41
N PRO A 97 16.11 -4.05 15.03
CA PRO A 97 14.71 -4.40 14.86
C PRO A 97 13.91 -4.34 16.17
N THR A 98 14.55 -4.35 17.35
CA THR A 98 13.83 -4.21 18.64
C THR A 98 13.26 -2.81 18.85
N THR A 99 13.72 -1.84 18.06
CA THR A 99 13.28 -0.44 18.09
C THR A 99 12.08 -0.17 17.19
N TRP A 100 11.56 -1.14 16.44
CA TRP A 100 10.30 -1.03 15.70
C TRP A 100 9.31 -2.08 16.20
N ARG A 101 8.09 -1.66 16.53
CA ARG A 101 7.04 -2.56 17.01
C ARG A 101 5.66 -2.12 16.53
N CYS A 102 4.80 -3.12 16.39
CA CYS A 102 3.40 -2.97 16.01
C CYS A 102 2.53 -3.39 17.20
N PHE A 103 1.52 -2.60 17.51
CA PHE A 103 0.52 -2.96 18.53
C PHE A 103 -0.58 -3.80 17.87
N PRO A 104 -1.07 -4.91 18.45
CA PRO A 104 -0.63 -5.49 19.71
C PRO A 104 0.73 -6.15 19.52
N TYR A 105 1.57 -6.16 20.56
CA TYR A 105 2.93 -6.68 20.49
C TYR A 105 3.02 -8.21 20.31
N SER A 106 1.88 -8.88 20.11
CA SER A 106 1.72 -10.29 19.80
C SER A 106 0.86 -10.46 18.55
N SER A 107 1.37 -11.21 17.56
CA SER A 107 0.63 -11.53 16.34
C SER A 107 -0.62 -12.37 16.62
N GLY A 108 -1.63 -12.24 15.77
CA GLY A 108 -2.87 -13.05 15.86
C GLY A 108 -3.83 -12.66 16.99
N VAL A 109 -3.48 -11.66 17.81
CA VAL A 109 -4.41 -11.08 18.79
C VAL A 109 -5.33 -10.09 18.09
N VAL A 110 -6.64 -10.27 18.29
CA VAL A 110 -7.64 -9.33 17.79
C VAL A 110 -7.51 -8.01 18.55
N THR A 111 -7.37 -6.93 17.81
CA THR A 111 -7.33 -5.56 18.32
C THR A 111 -8.45 -4.76 17.72
N GLU A 112 -9.15 -4.06 18.59
CA GLU A 112 -10.28 -3.22 18.24
C GLU A 112 -9.82 -1.78 18.09
N PHE A 113 -10.15 -1.17 16.95
CA PHE A 113 -10.09 0.27 16.76
C PHE A 113 -11.50 0.85 16.81
N GLN A 114 -11.67 2.04 17.39
CA GLN A 114 -12.98 2.69 17.45
C GLN A 114 -12.90 4.04 16.76
N TRP A 115 -13.59 4.19 15.63
CA TRP A 115 -13.54 5.39 14.80
C TRP A 115 -14.95 5.90 14.49
N ALA A 116 -15.07 7.21 14.31
CA ALA A 116 -16.27 7.86 13.83
C ALA A 116 -16.07 8.32 12.40
N ILE A 117 -17.04 8.02 11.54
CA ILE A 117 -17.13 8.48 10.16
C ILE A 117 -18.25 9.51 10.08
N LYS A 118 -17.94 10.69 9.56
CA LYS A 118 -18.90 11.76 9.32
C LYS A 118 -19.00 12.04 7.83
N GLN A 119 -20.17 12.46 7.40
CA GLN A 119 -20.40 13.07 6.11
C GLN A 119 -20.66 14.55 6.36
N ASP A 120 -19.89 15.40 5.70
CA ASP A 120 -20.04 16.85 5.71
C ASP A 120 -21.06 17.27 4.63
N GLU A 121 -21.42 18.55 4.59
CA GLU A 121 -22.53 19.04 3.74
C GLU A 121 -22.26 18.90 2.22
N ASP A 122 -21.00 18.82 1.81
CA ASP A 122 -20.56 18.71 0.41
C ASP A 122 -20.40 17.26 -0.08
N ASP A 123 -21.01 16.28 0.59
CA ASP A 123 -20.78 14.83 0.39
C ASP A 123 -19.32 14.38 0.63
N ASP A 124 -18.52 15.24 1.26
CA ASP A 124 -17.19 14.90 1.74
C ASP A 124 -17.30 14.06 3.02
N TYR A 125 -16.37 13.11 3.18
CA TYR A 125 -16.33 12.26 4.35
C TYR A 125 -15.09 12.54 5.19
N SER A 126 -15.23 12.43 6.50
CA SER A 126 -14.11 12.53 7.43
C SER A 126 -14.11 11.41 8.45
N ILE A 127 -12.92 11.03 8.92
CA ILE A 127 -12.71 10.00 9.92
C ILE A 127 -11.91 10.51 11.11
N SER A 128 -12.35 10.12 12.30
CA SER A 128 -11.72 10.47 13.57
C SER A 128 -11.61 9.26 14.47
N SER A 129 -10.48 9.13 15.17
CA SER A 129 -10.35 8.16 16.23
C SER A 129 -11.15 8.57 17.48
N LEU A 130 -11.71 7.60 18.18
CA LEU A 130 -12.37 7.81 19.47
C LEU A 130 -11.34 7.60 20.59
N SER A 131 -11.06 8.66 21.35
CA SER A 131 -9.92 8.77 22.26
C SER A 131 -9.98 7.86 23.49
N THR A 132 -11.14 7.31 23.82
CA THR A 132 -11.38 6.50 25.03
C THR A 132 -10.97 5.03 24.88
N ALA A 133 -10.67 4.56 23.67
CA ALA A 133 -10.44 3.14 23.39
C ALA A 133 -9.27 2.82 22.45
N SER A 134 -8.65 3.83 21.83
CA SER A 134 -7.50 3.64 20.94
C SER A 134 -6.19 3.88 21.70
N PRO A 135 -5.12 3.09 21.45
CA PRO A 135 -3.80 3.44 21.96
C PRO A 135 -3.47 4.88 21.56
N ALA A 136 -2.87 5.66 22.47
CA ALA A 136 -2.52 7.06 22.20
C ALA A 136 -1.67 7.23 20.92
N SER A 137 -0.97 6.18 20.51
CA SER A 137 -0.21 6.11 19.26
C SER A 137 -1.04 6.12 17.98
N HIS A 138 -2.38 6.05 18.03
CA HIS A 138 -3.25 6.07 16.84
C HIS A 138 -4.38 7.11 16.95
N ALA A 139 -4.17 8.15 17.78
CA ALA A 139 -5.12 9.24 17.87
C ALA A 139 -5.01 10.16 16.65
N PHE A 140 -6.11 10.32 15.92
CA PHE A 140 -6.27 11.27 14.81
C PHE A 140 -7.68 11.85 14.80
N SER A 141 -7.85 13.00 14.16
CA SER A 141 -9.14 13.70 14.07
C SER A 141 -9.29 14.39 12.71
N ASN A 142 -10.50 14.35 12.18
CA ASN A 142 -10.94 15.03 10.96
C ASN A 142 -10.01 14.74 9.76
N VAL A 143 -9.63 13.48 9.59
CA VAL A 143 -8.85 13.04 8.43
C VAL A 143 -9.82 12.86 7.24
N PRO A 144 -9.51 13.41 6.05
CA PRO A 144 -10.37 13.24 4.89
C PRO A 144 -10.45 11.77 4.46
N LEU A 145 -11.66 11.31 4.18
CA LEU A 145 -11.97 10.02 3.56
C LEU A 145 -12.41 10.23 2.12
N THR A 146 -11.86 9.45 1.21
CA THR A 146 -12.32 9.43 -0.18
C THR A 146 -13.12 8.16 -0.44
N LEU A 147 -14.36 8.29 -0.89
CA LEU A 147 -15.16 7.17 -1.38
C LEU A 147 -14.70 6.80 -2.79
N LEU A 148 -14.30 5.54 -2.98
CA LEU A 148 -13.92 4.98 -4.26
C LEU A 148 -14.88 3.86 -4.64
N ASP A 149 -15.01 3.64 -5.96
CA ASP A 149 -15.82 2.57 -6.54
C ASP A 149 -17.28 2.56 -6.04
N SER A 150 -17.85 3.76 -5.88
CA SER A 150 -19.25 3.94 -5.46
C SER A 150 -20.17 3.05 -6.28
N SER A 151 -21.11 2.39 -5.61
CA SER A 151 -22.08 1.43 -6.15
C SER A 151 -21.53 0.07 -6.62
N LEU A 152 -20.21 -0.15 -6.59
CA LEU A 152 -19.59 -1.42 -7.00
C LEU A 152 -19.31 -2.34 -5.81
N THR A 153 -19.08 -3.63 -6.05
CA THR A 153 -18.71 -4.58 -4.96
C THR A 153 -17.34 -4.26 -4.33
N THR A 154 -16.54 -3.42 -4.97
CA THR A 154 -15.24 -2.91 -4.51
C THR A 154 -15.32 -1.54 -3.83
N GLU A 155 -16.54 -1.03 -3.60
CA GLU A 155 -16.79 0.24 -2.89
C GLU A 155 -16.04 0.26 -1.56
N ARG A 156 -15.26 1.33 -1.38
CA ARG A 156 -14.40 1.49 -0.22
C ARG A 156 -14.16 2.96 0.10
N PHE A 157 -13.99 3.26 1.38
CA PHE A 157 -13.32 4.48 1.80
C PHE A 157 -11.82 4.25 1.90
N VAL A 158 -11.05 5.26 1.51
CA VAL A 158 -9.60 5.30 1.72
C VAL A 158 -9.22 6.58 2.44
N PHE A 159 -8.22 6.50 3.32
CA PHE A 159 -7.59 7.66 3.94
C PHE A 159 -6.09 7.44 4.09
N SER A 160 -5.34 8.53 4.10
CA SER A 160 -3.91 8.53 4.37
C SER A 160 -3.48 9.85 4.99
N PHE A 161 -2.66 9.78 6.03
CA PHE A 161 -2.03 10.95 6.63
C PHE A 161 -0.66 10.60 7.21
N GLN A 162 0.11 11.62 7.56
CA GLN A 162 1.41 11.46 8.22
C GLN A 162 1.29 11.73 9.72
N MET A 163 2.00 10.96 10.52
CA MET A 163 2.05 11.08 11.98
C MET A 163 3.41 10.64 12.51
N ASN A 164 3.70 11.02 13.76
CA ASN A 164 4.84 10.48 14.48
C ASN A 164 4.43 9.17 15.16
N LYS A 165 5.26 8.15 15.04
CA LYS A 165 5.04 6.86 15.71
C LYS A 165 6.06 6.70 16.83
N THR A 166 5.57 6.58 18.06
CA THR A 166 6.42 6.27 19.22
C THR A 166 6.21 4.82 19.63
N VAL A 167 7.30 4.09 19.86
CA VAL A 167 7.30 2.69 20.27
C VAL A 167 8.17 2.47 21.50
N VAL A 168 7.78 1.54 22.36
CA VAL A 168 8.62 1.07 23.47
C VAL A 168 9.44 -0.12 22.99
N PRO A 169 10.78 -0.04 22.94
CA PRO A 169 11.61 -1.14 22.44
C PRO A 169 11.36 -2.47 23.14
N SER A 170 11.52 -3.59 22.43
CA SER A 170 11.28 -4.93 23.00
C SER A 170 12.44 -5.45 23.86
N ALA A 171 13.60 -4.82 23.77
CA ALA A 171 14.80 -5.15 24.53
C ALA A 171 15.54 -3.89 24.97
N ALA A 172 16.37 -4.03 26.00
CA ALA A 172 17.27 -2.96 26.42
C ALA A 172 18.23 -2.60 25.28
N LEU A 173 18.45 -1.31 25.08
CA LEU A 173 19.42 -0.82 24.10
C LEU A 173 20.76 -0.60 24.80
N ALA A 174 21.88 -0.83 24.11
CA ALA A 174 23.18 -0.44 24.63
C ALA A 174 23.41 1.03 24.30
N SER A 175 23.78 1.86 25.29
CA SER A 175 24.27 3.21 25.01
C SER A 175 25.67 3.12 24.42
N SER A 176 25.82 3.50 23.16
CA SER A 176 27.13 3.90 22.64
C SER A 176 27.27 5.41 22.85
N SER A 177 27.37 5.83 24.11
CA SER A 177 27.78 7.20 24.38
C SER A 177 29.20 7.35 23.85
N PHE A 178 29.36 8.03 22.70
CA PHE A 178 30.63 8.60 22.26
C PHE A 178 31.00 9.75 23.22
N SER A 179 31.17 9.46 24.52
CA SER A 179 31.89 10.34 25.40
C SER A 179 33.34 10.33 24.93
N SER A 180 33.75 11.41 24.27
CA SER A 180 35.13 11.70 23.85
C SER A 180 36.05 11.96 25.05
N SER A 181 35.80 11.30 26.18
CA SER A 181 36.63 11.31 27.37
C SER A 181 37.32 9.97 27.50
N SER A 182 38.62 10.00 27.28
CA SER A 182 39.61 8.95 27.51
C SER A 182 39.48 8.28 28.89
N SER A 183 38.60 7.29 29.04
CA SER A 183 38.66 6.28 30.10
C SER A 183 37.71 5.11 29.80
N PRO A 184 38.17 3.85 29.77
CA PRO A 184 37.32 2.69 29.54
C PRO A 184 36.55 2.35 30.82
N SER A 185 35.46 3.05 31.08
CA SER A 185 34.47 2.63 32.09
C SER A 185 33.44 1.73 31.40
N PRO A 186 33.07 0.57 31.96
CA PRO A 186 32.03 -0.30 31.38
C PRO A 186 30.73 0.48 31.31
N SER A 187 30.31 0.85 30.09
CA SER A 187 29.08 1.57 29.81
C SER A 187 27.90 0.72 30.28
N LYS A 188 27.24 1.15 31.36
CA LYS A 188 25.98 0.59 31.84
C LYS A 188 24.96 0.64 30.69
N PRO A 189 24.22 -0.43 30.38
CA PRO A 189 23.20 -0.40 29.34
C PRO A 189 22.14 0.66 29.69
N SER A 190 21.93 1.64 28.81
CA SER A 190 20.84 2.62 28.93
C SER A 190 19.55 2.01 28.39
N HIS A 191 18.56 1.81 29.26
CA HIS A 191 17.27 1.29 28.83
C HIS A 191 16.50 2.38 28.06
N ALA A 192 16.42 2.26 26.74
CA ALA A 192 15.52 3.09 25.96
C ALA A 192 14.08 2.88 26.41
N SER A 193 13.43 3.96 26.80
CA SER A 193 12.02 3.96 27.19
C SER A 193 11.13 4.10 25.96
N SER A 194 11.60 4.80 24.93
CA SER A 194 10.83 5.12 23.74
C SER A 194 11.73 5.34 22.52
N CYS A 195 11.24 4.99 21.34
CA CYS A 195 11.81 5.36 20.06
C CYS A 195 10.72 6.00 19.20
N THR A 196 10.99 7.18 18.66
CA THR A 196 10.06 7.95 17.83
C THR A 196 10.54 7.96 16.39
N TYR A 197 9.64 7.58 15.48
CA TYR A 197 9.81 7.67 14.03
C TYR A 197 8.94 8.81 13.52
N THR A 198 9.56 9.75 12.82
CA THR A 198 8.85 10.87 12.19
C THR A 198 8.35 10.50 10.80
N ASN A 199 7.31 11.20 10.33
CA ASN A 199 6.73 11.02 8.99
C ASN A 199 6.27 9.56 8.71
N ALA A 200 5.78 8.86 9.74
CA ALA A 200 5.11 7.59 9.54
C ALA A 200 3.80 7.84 8.79
N THR A 201 3.58 7.10 7.72
CA THR A 201 2.34 7.15 6.95
C THR A 201 1.36 6.16 7.55
N PHE A 202 0.22 6.66 8.01
CA PHE A 202 -0.92 5.84 8.43
C PHE A 202 -1.94 5.83 7.31
N GLN A 203 -2.34 4.65 6.86
CA GLN A 203 -3.29 4.46 5.77
C GLN A 203 -4.35 3.45 6.17
N GLY A 204 -5.57 3.68 5.74
CA GLY A 204 -6.67 2.73 5.93
C GLY A 204 -7.52 2.59 4.69
N THR A 205 -8.01 1.37 4.47
CA THR A 205 -9.02 1.02 3.48
C THR A 205 -10.18 0.34 4.19
N LEU A 206 -11.37 0.92 4.06
CA LEU A 206 -12.62 0.42 4.64
C LEU A 206 -13.55 -0.02 3.51
N TRP A 207 -13.72 -1.32 3.31
CA TRP A 207 -14.69 -1.79 2.32
C TRP A 207 -16.10 -1.68 2.89
N THR A 208 -17.02 -1.13 2.12
CA THR A 208 -18.42 -0.92 2.54
C THR A 208 -19.33 -2.06 2.08
N ARG A 209 -19.06 -2.62 0.89
CA ARG A 209 -19.88 -3.68 0.26
C ARG A 209 -19.25 -5.06 0.27
N ARG A 210 -17.95 -5.16 0.55
CA ARG A 210 -17.26 -6.46 0.70
C ARG A 210 -17.48 -6.98 2.12
N ALA A 211 -18.47 -7.85 2.28
CA ALA A 211 -18.87 -8.38 3.57
C ALA A 211 -17.83 -9.34 4.19
N SER A 212 -17.56 -9.14 5.49
CA SER A 212 -16.77 -10.04 6.33
C SER A 212 -17.64 -10.96 7.21
N LEU A 213 -18.92 -10.63 7.41
CA LEU A 213 -19.73 -11.18 8.51
C LEU A 213 -19.83 -12.73 8.52
N ARG A 214 -19.85 -13.40 7.36
CA ARG A 214 -19.87 -14.87 7.29
C ARG A 214 -18.56 -15.53 7.74
N HIS A 215 -17.45 -14.79 7.67
CA HIS A 215 -16.10 -15.23 7.94
C HIS A 215 -15.56 -14.72 9.29
N ARG A 216 -16.35 -13.93 10.05
CA ARG A 216 -15.95 -13.53 11.39
C ARG A 216 -16.05 -14.68 12.39
N PRO A 217 -15.16 -14.74 13.39
CA PRO A 217 -15.37 -15.54 14.59
C PRO A 217 -16.71 -15.18 15.26
N LYS A 218 -17.50 -16.17 15.69
CA LYS A 218 -18.79 -15.97 16.36
C LYS A 218 -18.71 -15.04 17.58
N ALA A 219 -17.54 -14.96 18.21
CA ALA A 219 -17.27 -14.05 19.33
C ALA A 219 -17.38 -12.57 18.93
N LEU A 220 -16.98 -12.20 17.69
CA LEU A 220 -17.03 -10.83 17.19
C LEU A 220 -18.41 -10.46 16.65
N GLN A 221 -19.17 -11.46 16.19
CA GLN A 221 -20.53 -11.26 15.68
C GLN A 221 -21.53 -10.85 16.79
N ARG A 222 -21.25 -11.22 18.05
CA ARG A 222 -22.06 -10.86 19.23
C ARG A 222 -21.96 -9.39 19.65
N ARG A 223 -21.05 -8.61 19.06
CA ARG A 223 -20.80 -7.20 19.41
C ARG A 223 -21.63 -6.19 18.61
N GLN A 224 -22.60 -6.65 17.82
CA GLN A 224 -23.51 -5.74 17.11
C GLN A 224 -24.41 -4.94 18.07
N ASP A 225 -24.58 -5.38 19.31
CA ASP A 225 -25.40 -4.71 20.34
C ASP A 225 -24.60 -3.80 21.31
N GLY A 226 -23.33 -3.50 20.98
CA GLY A 226 -22.47 -2.63 21.80
C GLY A 226 -22.67 -1.13 21.53
N GLU A 227 -22.06 -0.28 22.37
CA GLU A 227 -22.05 1.20 22.20
C GLU A 227 -21.50 1.62 20.82
N PHE A 228 -20.61 0.81 20.25
CA PHE A 228 -20.06 0.99 18.90
C PHE A 228 -20.32 -0.27 18.06
N PRO A 229 -21.29 -0.26 17.12
CA PRO A 229 -21.55 -1.41 16.26
C PRO A 229 -20.31 -1.76 15.44
N ALA A 230 -20.11 -3.06 15.21
CA ALA A 230 -18.99 -3.53 14.41
C ALA A 230 -19.14 -3.08 12.94
N TRP A 231 -18.05 -2.57 12.34
CA TRP A 231 -18.02 -2.21 10.92
C TRP A 231 -18.51 -3.39 10.07
N PRO A 232 -19.42 -3.20 9.09
CA PRO A 232 -20.03 -4.31 8.37
C PRO A 232 -19.09 -4.99 7.35
N GLY A 233 -18.12 -4.26 6.81
CA GLY A 233 -17.22 -4.75 5.77
C GLY A 233 -15.85 -5.22 6.28
N LEU A 234 -14.92 -5.36 5.33
CA LEU A 234 -13.51 -5.60 5.63
C LEU A 234 -12.78 -4.29 5.92
N ILE A 235 -11.64 -4.40 6.58
CA ILE A 235 -10.70 -3.31 6.85
C ILE A 235 -9.27 -3.78 6.63
N GLU A 236 -8.45 -2.87 6.10
CA GLU A 236 -7.00 -2.98 6.04
C GLU A 236 -6.39 -1.67 6.55
N ILE A 237 -5.41 -1.77 7.43
CA ILE A 237 -4.67 -0.63 7.97
C ILE A 237 -3.19 -0.90 7.76
N THR A 238 -2.48 0.09 7.24
CA THR A 238 -1.02 0.04 7.09
C THR A 238 -0.39 1.23 7.79
N GLU A 239 0.59 0.95 8.63
CA GLU A 239 1.55 1.93 9.12
C GLU A 239 2.86 1.69 8.41
N LEU A 240 3.45 2.72 7.84
CA LEU A 240 4.68 2.63 7.06
C LEU A 240 5.63 3.76 7.40
N VAL A 241 6.90 3.44 7.64
CA VAL A 241 7.99 4.41 7.69
C VAL A 241 8.98 4.10 6.58
N ASP A 242 9.18 5.08 5.72
CA ASP A 242 10.26 5.10 4.73
C ASP A 242 11.45 5.85 5.35
N SER A 243 12.54 5.13 5.60
CA SER A 243 13.78 5.68 6.18
C SER A 243 14.38 6.85 5.40
N ARG A 244 14.03 7.01 4.12
CA ARG A 244 14.49 8.14 3.30
C ARG A 244 13.70 9.42 3.55
N LYS A 245 12.49 9.29 4.12
CA LYS A 245 11.55 10.40 4.38
C LYS A 245 11.40 10.72 5.86
N GLY A 246 11.68 9.76 6.74
CA GLY A 246 11.58 9.89 8.19
C GLY A 246 12.94 9.89 8.88
N SER A 247 12.96 10.41 10.10
CA SER A 247 14.05 10.25 11.05
C SER A 247 13.61 9.38 12.23
N MET A 248 14.58 8.82 12.94
CA MET A 248 14.35 8.02 14.14
C MET A 248 15.23 8.54 15.27
N ALA A 249 14.65 8.70 16.46
CA ALA A 249 15.39 9.00 17.69
C ALA A 249 14.87 8.11 18.83
N CYS A 250 15.76 7.62 19.68
CA CYS A 250 15.40 6.83 20.86
C CYS A 250 15.84 7.57 22.12
N HIS A 251 14.98 7.60 23.13
CA HIS A 251 15.24 8.25 24.41
C HIS A 251 15.15 7.26 25.56
N ASP A 252 15.96 7.45 26.59
CA ASP A 252 15.82 6.74 27.86
C ASP A 252 14.65 7.26 28.70
N SER A 253 14.51 6.79 29.94
CA SER A 253 13.46 7.25 30.86
C SER A 253 13.62 8.70 31.32
N GLU A 254 14.81 9.27 31.19
CA GLU A 254 15.12 10.66 31.56
C GLU A 254 14.95 11.61 30.36
N GLY A 255 14.62 11.08 29.18
CA GLY A 255 14.47 11.85 27.94
C GLY A 255 15.79 12.08 27.21
N VAL A 256 16.89 11.47 27.66
CA VAL A 256 18.20 11.59 27.01
C VAL A 256 18.25 10.70 25.77
N GLU A 257 18.70 11.26 24.66
CA GLU A 257 18.83 10.52 23.40
C GLU A 257 19.93 9.44 23.50
N ILE A 258 19.59 8.23 23.06
CA ILE A 258 20.49 7.07 23.05
C ILE A 258 21.14 6.95 21.66
N GLY A 259 22.45 7.20 21.62
CA GLY A 259 23.26 7.06 20.42
C GLY A 259 23.51 5.61 19.99
N GLY A 260 23.84 5.42 18.70
CA GLY A 260 24.12 4.10 18.09
C GLY A 260 22.93 3.48 17.37
N MET A 261 21.77 4.10 17.46
CA MET A 261 20.58 3.75 16.68
C MET A 261 20.47 4.66 15.48
N ARG A 262 20.30 4.08 14.29
CA ARG A 262 20.14 4.84 13.06
C ARG A 262 19.08 4.23 12.17
N ALA A 263 18.39 5.10 11.43
CA ALA A 263 17.63 4.66 10.28
C ALA A 263 18.58 4.01 9.27
N VAL A 264 18.17 2.87 8.71
CA VAL A 264 18.86 2.21 7.60
C VAL A 264 17.93 2.20 6.41
N GLU A 265 18.51 2.17 5.21
CA GLU A 265 17.73 2.16 3.98
C GLU A 265 16.78 0.96 3.94
N GLY A 266 15.48 1.25 3.78
CA GLY A 266 14.42 0.25 3.82
C GLY A 266 13.14 0.81 4.47
N THR A 267 12.19 -0.08 4.70
CA THR A 267 10.86 0.26 5.20
C THR A 267 10.52 -0.53 6.46
N CYS A 268 10.01 0.16 7.48
CA CYS A 268 9.33 -0.49 8.59
C CYS A 268 7.83 -0.37 8.40
N GLY A 269 7.08 -1.38 8.82
CA GLY A 269 5.64 -1.30 8.71
C GLY A 269 4.89 -2.29 9.57
N CYS A 270 3.61 -2.00 9.73
CA CYS A 270 2.62 -2.81 10.42
C CYS A 270 1.41 -2.96 9.49
N LEU A 271 1.05 -4.19 9.15
CA LEU A 271 -0.14 -4.50 8.36
C LEU A 271 -1.20 -5.14 9.25
N TYR A 272 -2.36 -4.51 9.30
CA TYR A 272 -3.53 -5.00 10.01
C TYR A 272 -4.65 -5.30 9.03
N ARG A 273 -5.36 -6.39 9.26
CA ARG A 273 -6.53 -6.77 8.46
C ARG A 273 -7.64 -7.31 9.34
N THR A 274 -8.86 -7.32 8.82
CA THR A 274 -9.95 -8.06 9.46
C THR A 274 -9.53 -9.51 9.73
N PRO A 275 -9.78 -10.07 10.92
CA PRO A 275 -9.42 -11.44 11.24
C PRO A 275 -10.18 -12.41 10.32
N GLU A 276 -9.44 -13.25 9.60
CA GLU A 276 -10.02 -14.36 8.85
C GLU A 276 -10.28 -15.55 9.79
N ARG A 277 -11.31 -16.34 9.50
CA ARG A 277 -11.50 -17.62 10.20
C ARG A 277 -10.34 -18.54 9.80
N PRO A 278 -9.62 -19.15 10.76
CA PRO A 278 -8.60 -20.15 10.46
C PRO A 278 -9.19 -21.39 9.78
#